data_AF-A0A7S3LJM0-F1
#
_entry.id   AF-A0A7S3LJM0-F1
#
_cell.length_a   1.000
_cell.length_b   1.000
_cell.length_c   1.000
_cell.angle_alpha   90.00
_cell.angle_beta   90.00
_cell.angle_gamma   90.00
#
_symmetry.space_group_name_H-M   'P 1'
#
loop_
_entity.id
_entity.type
_entity.pdbx_description
1 polymer ?
#
loop_
_entity_poly.entity_id
_entity_poly.type
_entity_poly.pdbx_seq_one_letter_code
_entity_poly.pdbx_strand_id
1 'polypeptide(L)'
;YVEACYNNIAVVYLNQSRYDEALANFEKALVIRIWKYGHNHSDVATCYFGIGNVYWNQSRYEDALSNYEKALDIYIDKYGSNHLDVAQCYFGIGKVYWTQSRYEDALANYRKALEIRIHKYGHKHPDVAQCYFGIGK
;
A
#
# COMPACT_ATOMS: atom_id res chain seq x y z
N TYR A 1 -20.91 -6.02 1.45
CA TYR A 1 -20.59 -7.42 1.16
C TYR A 1 -20.01 -7.60 -0.25
N VAL A 2 -20.66 -7.10 -1.30
CA VAL A 2 -20.19 -7.25 -2.70
C VAL A 2 -18.80 -6.62 -2.93
N GLU A 3 -18.54 -5.46 -2.35
CA GLU A 3 -17.25 -4.75 -2.42
C GLU A 3 -16.09 -5.56 -1.84
N ALA A 4 -16.32 -6.29 -0.73
CA ALA A 4 -15.32 -7.14 -0.11
C ALA A 4 -15.02 -8.36 -1.00
N CYS A 5 -16.03 -8.92 -1.65
CA CYS A 5 -15.85 -10.01 -2.62
C CYS A 5 -14.97 -9.55 -3.79
N TYR A 6 -15.24 -8.38 -4.39
CA TYR A 6 -14.41 -7.85 -5.47
C TYR A 6 -12.97 -7.62 -5.03
N ASN A 7 -12.76 -7.05 -3.84
CA ASN A 7 -11.42 -6.86 -3.29
C ASN A 7 -10.67 -8.20 -3.15
N ASN A 8 -11.33 -9.24 -2.62
CA ASN A 8 -10.71 -10.55 -2.42
C ASN A 8 -10.42 -11.24 -3.76
N ILE A 9 -11.32 -11.16 -4.73
CA ILE A 9 -11.10 -11.65 -6.10
C ILE A 9 -9.91 -10.94 -6.74
N ALA A 10 -9.80 -9.62 -6.55
CA ALA A 10 -8.68 -8.84 -7.06
C ALA A 10 -7.34 -9.31 -6.49
N VAL A 11 -7.28 -9.59 -5.18
CA VAL A 11 -6.08 -10.15 -4.53
C VAL A 11 -5.73 -11.54 -5.09
N VAL A 12 -6.72 -12.39 -5.36
CA VAL A 12 -6.48 -13.71 -5.98
C VAL A 12 -5.88 -13.54 -7.37
N TYR A 13 -6.42 -12.65 -8.20
CA TYR A 13 -5.87 -12.39 -9.53
C TYR A 13 -4.47 -11.76 -9.47
N LEU A 14 -4.23 -10.84 -8.54
CA LEU A 14 -2.91 -10.27 -8.32
C LEU A 14 -1.86 -11.36 -8.01
N ASN A 15 -2.20 -12.31 -7.13
CA ASN A 15 -1.31 -13.43 -6.80
C ASN A 15 -1.11 -14.42 -7.96
N GLN A 16 -1.99 -14.42 -8.96
CA GLN A 16 -1.84 -15.17 -10.21
C GLN A 16 -1.16 -14.36 -11.32
N SER A 17 -0.65 -13.16 -11.02
CA SER A 17 -0.08 -12.22 -11.99
C SER A 17 -1.07 -11.79 -13.10
N ARG A 18 -2.38 -11.93 -12.83
CA ARG A 18 -3.49 -11.53 -13.71
C ARG A 18 -3.87 -10.09 -13.42
N TYR A 19 -3.01 -9.18 -13.85
CA TYR A 19 -3.03 -7.78 -13.39
C TYR A 19 -4.24 -6.99 -13.89
N ASP A 20 -4.68 -7.21 -15.12
CA ASP A 20 -5.83 -6.48 -15.68
C ASP A 20 -7.13 -6.89 -14.99
N GLU A 21 -7.31 -8.18 -14.69
CA GLU A 21 -8.45 -8.63 -13.91
C GLU A 21 -8.37 -8.17 -12.45
N ALA A 22 -7.18 -8.13 -11.86
CA ALA A 22 -7.00 -7.58 -10.52
C ALA A 22 -7.40 -6.09 -10.47
N LEU A 23 -6.92 -5.29 -11.42
CA LEU A 23 -7.24 -3.87 -11.52
C LEU A 23 -8.75 -3.64 -11.66
N ALA A 24 -9.40 -4.34 -12.61
CA ALA A 24 -10.83 -4.21 -12.85
C ALA A 24 -11.67 -4.56 -11.61
N ASN A 25 -11.24 -5.52 -10.78
CA ASN A 25 -11.94 -5.89 -9.55
C ASN A 25 -11.67 -4.88 -8.42
N PHE A 26 -10.45 -4.38 -8.26
CA PHE A 26 -10.16 -3.32 -7.29
C PHE A 26 -10.93 -2.02 -7.63
N GLU A 27 -11.02 -1.63 -8.91
CA GLU A 27 -11.77 -0.46 -9.35
C GLU A 27 -13.28 -0.59 -9.08
N LYS A 28 -13.87 -1.77 -9.33
CA LYS A 28 -15.26 -2.04 -8.94
C LYS A 28 -15.47 -1.92 -7.43
N ALA A 29 -14.57 -2.49 -6.63
CA ALA A 29 -14.62 -2.35 -5.18
C ALA A 29 -14.49 -0.88 -4.73
N LEU A 30 -13.59 -0.12 -5.37
CA LEU A 30 -13.34 1.29 -5.10
C LEU A 30 -14.59 2.14 -5.35
N VAL A 31 -15.24 1.99 -6.50
CA VAL A 31 -16.46 2.73 -6.85
C VAL A 31 -17.57 2.47 -5.82
N ILE A 32 -17.79 1.21 -5.43
CA ILE A 32 -18.81 0.85 -4.44
C ILE A 32 -18.48 1.44 -3.06
N ARG A 33 -17.22 1.34 -2.63
CA ARG A 33 -16.77 1.87 -1.32
C ARG A 33 -16.86 3.38 -1.25
N ILE A 34 -16.51 4.08 -2.32
CA ILE A 34 -16.68 5.53 -2.44
C ILE A 34 -18.15 5.90 -2.32
N TRP A 35 -19.04 5.23 -3.08
CA TRP A 35 -20.47 5.53 -3.05
C TRP A 35 -21.08 5.29 -1.66
N LYS A 36 -20.64 4.23 -0.98
CA LYS A 36 -21.21 3.81 0.31
C LYS A 36 -20.66 4.59 1.50
N TYR A 37 -19.37 4.92 1.50
CA TYR A 37 -18.66 5.43 2.67
C TYR A 37 -18.00 6.81 2.48
N GLY A 38 -17.96 7.31 1.24
CA GLY A 38 -17.25 8.52 0.87
C GLY A 38 -15.76 8.30 0.58
N HIS A 39 -15.12 9.31 -0.01
CA HIS A 39 -13.75 9.21 -0.52
C HIS A 39 -12.68 8.98 0.56
N ASN A 40 -12.90 9.47 1.78
CA ASN A 40 -11.89 9.40 2.84
C ASN A 40 -12.04 8.17 3.75
N HIS A 41 -12.84 7.17 3.38
CA HIS A 41 -12.97 5.97 4.20
C HIS A 41 -11.74 5.05 4.08
N SER A 42 -11.34 4.37 5.16
CA SER A 42 -10.17 3.48 5.16
C SER A 42 -10.30 2.31 4.17
N ASP A 43 -11.51 1.78 3.97
CA ASP A 43 -11.78 0.80 2.90
C ASP A 43 -11.45 1.33 1.48
N VAL A 44 -11.61 2.64 1.24
CA VAL A 44 -11.19 3.28 -0.02
C VAL A 44 -9.67 3.30 -0.12
N ALA A 45 -8.97 3.61 0.97
CA ALA A 45 -7.52 3.52 1.04
C ALA A 45 -7.00 2.09 0.76
N THR A 46 -7.70 1.06 1.27
CA THR A 46 -7.35 -0.35 0.97
C THR A 46 -7.43 -0.64 -0.53
N CYS A 47 -8.42 -0.11 -1.24
CA CYS A 47 -8.51 -0.26 -2.69
C CYS A 47 -7.35 0.44 -3.40
N TYR A 48 -7.05 1.69 -3.04
CA TYR A 48 -5.91 2.42 -3.61
C TYR A 48 -4.59 1.69 -3.37
N PHE A 49 -4.36 1.18 -2.15
CA PHE A 49 -3.18 0.38 -1.84
C PHE A 49 -3.10 -0.89 -2.72
N GLY A 50 -4.22 -1.59 -2.90
CA GLY A 50 -4.32 -2.75 -3.79
C GLY A 50 -3.98 -2.43 -5.25
N ILE A 51 -4.52 -1.33 -5.77
CA ILE A 51 -4.23 -0.81 -7.12
C ILE A 51 -2.75 -0.45 -7.26
N GLY A 52 -2.17 0.19 -6.23
CA GLY A 52 -0.74 0.49 -6.18
C GLY A 52 0.13 -0.76 -6.30
N ASN A 53 -0.25 -1.86 -5.63
CA ASN A 53 0.45 -3.14 -5.77
C ASN A 53 0.35 -3.72 -7.19
N VAL A 54 -0.82 -3.61 -7.84
CA VAL A 54 -0.99 -4.06 -9.23
C VAL A 54 -0.04 -3.29 -10.15
N TYR A 55 -0.03 -1.96 -10.07
CA TYR A 55 0.84 -1.14 -10.91
C TYR A 55 2.33 -1.36 -10.63
N TRP A 56 2.72 -1.56 -9.37
CA TRP A 56 4.10 -1.91 -9.03
C TRP A 56 4.54 -3.22 -9.69
N ASN A 57 3.70 -4.27 -9.68
CA ASN A 57 4.00 -5.54 -10.34
C ASN A 57 4.02 -5.43 -11.88
N GLN A 58 3.29 -4.47 -12.45
CA GLN A 58 3.35 -4.12 -13.88
C GLN A 58 4.54 -3.21 -14.24
N SER A 59 5.42 -2.86 -13.28
CA SER A 59 6.49 -1.88 -13.46
C SER A 59 6.00 -0.46 -13.82
N ARG A 60 4.74 -0.14 -13.54
CA ARG A 60 4.13 1.19 -13.70
C ARG A 60 4.32 2.00 -12.42
N TYR A 61 5.54 2.46 -12.21
CA TYR A 61 5.99 2.99 -10.91
C TYR A 61 5.31 4.30 -10.51
N GLU A 62 5.08 5.21 -11.45
CA GLU A 62 4.43 6.50 -11.20
C GLU A 62 2.95 6.32 -10.80
N ASP A 63 2.26 5.39 -11.47
CA ASP A 63 0.89 5.02 -11.12
C ASP A 63 0.82 4.34 -9.75
N ALA A 64 1.82 3.50 -9.42
CA ALA A 64 1.93 2.87 -8.11
C ALA A 64 2.12 3.92 -7.00
N LEU A 65 3.04 4.88 -7.19
CA LEU A 65 3.28 5.98 -6.25
C LEU A 65 2.00 6.77 -5.99
N SER A 66 1.32 7.24 -7.06
CA SER A 66 0.09 8.02 -6.91
C SER A 66 -0.99 7.28 -6.11
N ASN A 67 -1.12 5.97 -6.28
CA ASN A 67 -2.09 5.18 -5.55
C ASN A 67 -1.67 4.89 -4.10
N TYR A 68 -0.38 4.64 -3.84
CA TYR A 68 0.11 4.52 -2.47
C TYR A 68 0.00 5.83 -1.69
N GLU A 69 0.25 6.98 -2.32
CA GLU A 69 0.10 8.31 -1.72
C GLU A 69 -1.37 8.61 -1.36
N LYS A 70 -2.32 8.31 -2.26
CA LYS A 70 -3.75 8.43 -1.94
C LYS A 70 -4.16 7.55 -0.76
N ALA A 71 -3.66 6.31 -0.70
CA ALA A 71 -3.93 5.43 0.43
C ALA A 71 -3.30 5.97 1.72
N LEU A 72 -2.06 6.46 1.64
CA LEU A 72 -1.32 7.06 2.75
C LEU A 72 -2.07 8.24 3.36
N ASP A 73 -2.51 9.18 2.53
CA ASP A 73 -3.23 10.39 2.98
C ASP A 73 -4.52 10.04 3.72
N ILE A 74 -5.29 9.09 3.19
CA ILE A 74 -6.53 8.63 3.83
C ILE A 74 -6.24 7.91 5.15
N TYR A 75 -5.24 7.03 5.19
CA TYR A 75 -4.90 6.32 6.43
C TYR A 75 -4.36 7.26 7.51
N ILE A 76 -3.60 8.30 7.14
CA ILE A 76 -3.15 9.34 8.07
C ILE A 76 -4.35 10.11 8.62
N ASP A 77 -5.27 10.55 7.76
CA ASP A 77 -6.48 11.27 8.18
C ASP A 77 -7.35 10.44 9.14
N LYS A 78 -7.48 9.13 8.89
CA LYS A 78 -8.37 8.27 9.68
C LYS A 78 -7.76 7.69 10.94
N TYR A 79 -6.48 7.33 10.91
CA TYR A 79 -5.85 6.58 12.00
C TYR A 79 -4.64 7.29 12.63
N GLY A 80 -4.20 8.41 12.05
CA GLY A 80 -2.99 9.10 12.43
C GLY A 80 -1.72 8.46 11.86
N SER A 81 -0.61 9.20 11.95
CA SER A 81 0.67 8.84 11.32
C SER A 81 1.34 7.58 11.86
N ASN A 82 0.93 7.09 13.03
CA ASN A 82 1.54 5.94 13.70
C ASN A 82 0.77 4.63 13.50
N HIS A 83 -0.17 4.59 12.55
CA HIS A 83 -0.91 3.37 12.23
C HIS A 83 -0.12 2.42 11.34
N LEU A 84 -0.35 1.11 11.45
CA LEU A 84 0.37 0.11 10.66
C LEU A 84 0.11 0.20 9.16
N ASP A 85 -1.10 0.60 8.76
CA ASP A 85 -1.43 0.82 7.35
C ASP A 85 -0.63 1.99 6.74
N VAL A 86 -0.34 3.02 7.54
CA VAL A 86 0.56 4.12 7.16
C VAL A 86 1.98 3.59 6.95
N ALA A 87 2.48 2.75 7.86
CA ALA A 87 3.78 2.09 7.71
C ALA A 87 3.84 1.22 6.44
N GLN A 88 2.75 0.53 6.12
CA GLN A 88 2.67 -0.30 4.92
C GLN A 88 2.68 0.53 3.63
N CYS A 89 2.03 1.70 3.60
CA CYS A 89 2.11 2.63 2.48
C CYS A 89 3.53 3.19 2.29
N TYR A 90 4.18 3.64 3.37
CA TYR A 90 5.59 4.07 3.30
C TYR A 90 6.50 2.96 2.80
N PHE A 91 6.31 1.72 3.26
CA PHE A 91 7.08 0.59 2.76
C PHE A 91 6.86 0.34 1.26
N GLY A 92 5.61 0.43 0.78
CA GLY A 92 5.28 0.33 -0.65
C GLY A 92 5.95 1.42 -1.49
N ILE A 93 5.90 2.67 -1.04
CA ILE A 93 6.58 3.82 -1.69
C ILE A 93 8.09 3.60 -1.71
N GLY A 94 8.68 3.17 -0.59
CA GLY A 94 10.11 2.86 -0.50
C GLY A 94 10.55 1.79 -1.49
N LYS A 95 9.73 0.75 -1.69
CA LYS A 95 9.99 -0.28 -2.73
C LYS A 95 10.00 0.30 -4.13
N VAL A 96 9.08 1.21 -4.45
CA VAL A 96 9.04 1.83 -5.78
C VAL A 96 10.32 2.63 -6.02
N TYR A 97 10.71 3.51 -5.09
CA TYR A 97 11.93 4.29 -5.23
C TYR A 97 13.20 3.45 -5.29
N TRP A 98 13.26 2.36 -4.52
CA TRP A 98 14.36 1.41 -4.61
C TRP A 98 14.49 0.83 -6.02
N THR A 99 13.39 0.39 -6.62
CA THR A 99 13.39 -0.15 -7.99
C THR A 99 13.79 0.89 -9.03
N GLN A 100 13.53 2.17 -8.78
CA GLN A 100 13.97 3.28 -9.62
C GLN A 100 15.41 3.77 -9.32
N SER A 101 16.16 3.08 -8.48
CA SER A 101 17.51 3.48 -8.01
C SER A 101 17.54 4.83 -7.28
N ARG A 102 16.41 5.30 -6.75
CA ARG A 102 16.28 6.50 -5.92
C ARG A 102 16.48 6.13 -4.45
N TYR A 103 17.71 5.75 -4.11
CA TYR A 103 18.02 5.11 -2.82
C TYR A 103 17.75 6.00 -1.60
N GLU A 104 18.03 7.31 -1.68
CA GLU A 104 17.77 8.24 -0.58
C GLU A 104 16.27 8.36 -0.27
N ASP A 105 15.44 8.46 -1.31
CA ASP A 105 13.98 8.49 -1.17
C ASP A 105 13.46 7.15 -0.61
N ALA A 106 14.03 6.03 -1.06
CA ALA A 106 13.69 4.71 -0.54
C ALA A 106 14.02 4.58 0.96
N LEU A 107 15.23 4.98 1.36
CA LEU A 107 15.69 4.96 2.75
C LEU A 107 14.83 5.83 3.65
N ALA A 108 14.47 7.04 3.19
CA ALA A 108 13.59 7.93 3.94
C ALA A 108 12.23 7.27 4.24
N ASN A 109 11.64 6.61 3.24
CA ASN A 109 10.35 5.94 3.38
C ASN A 109 10.44 4.66 4.22
N TYR A 110 11.48 3.84 4.04
CA TYR A 110 11.69 2.66 4.88
C TYR A 110 11.94 3.00 6.34
N ARG A 111 12.64 4.10 6.64
CA ARG A 111 12.83 4.59 8.02
C ARG A 111 11.51 5.00 8.66
N LYS A 112 10.63 5.71 7.95
CA LYS A 112 9.28 6.05 8.45
C LYS A 112 8.47 4.80 8.76
N ALA A 113 8.47 3.81 7.85
CA ALA A 113 7.79 2.53 8.08
C ALA A 113 8.38 1.76 9.29
N LEU A 114 9.70 1.76 9.42
CA LEU A 114 10.43 1.09 10.50
C LEU A 114 10.08 1.69 11.86
N GLU A 115 10.07 3.01 11.98
CA GLU A 115 9.76 3.73 13.23
C GLU A 115 8.37 3.35 13.74
N ILE A 116 7.37 3.37 12.87
CA ILE A 116 5.99 3.00 13.21
C ILE A 116 5.91 1.53 13.65
N ARG A 117 6.56 0.62 12.91
CA ARG A 117 6.54 -0.82 13.22
C ARG A 117 7.26 -1.15 14.53
N ILE A 118 8.38 -0.48 14.83
CA ILE A 118 9.07 -0.61 16.11
C ILE A 118 8.18 -0.11 17.24
N HIS A 119 7.54 1.05 17.09
CA HIS A 119 6.65 1.59 18.11
C HIS A 119 5.48 0.63 18.40
N LYS A 120 4.93 -0.03 17.38
CA LYS A 120 3.77 -0.92 17.54
C LYS A 120 4.11 -2.33 18.03
N TYR A 121 5.19 -2.92 17.53
CA TYR A 121 5.50 -4.35 17.76
C TYR A 121 6.82 -4.59 18.50
N GLY A 122 7.65 -3.57 18.68
CA GLY A 122 9.03 -3.73 19.15
C GLY A 122 9.98 -4.28 18.08
N HIS A 123 11.26 -4.34 18.42
CA HIS A 123 12.35 -4.58 17.44
C HIS A 123 12.40 -5.97 16.79
N LYS A 124 11.73 -6.99 17.36
CA LYS A 124 11.88 -8.39 16.93
C LYS A 124 10.78 -8.88 15.98
N HIS A 125 9.87 -8.00 15.57
CA HIS A 125 8.75 -8.39 14.70
C HIS A 125 9.20 -8.62 13.24
N PRO A 126 8.65 -9.60 12.50
CA PRO A 126 9.00 -9.83 11.10
C PRO A 126 8.86 -8.60 10.20
N ASP A 127 7.83 -7.79 10.43
CA ASP A 127 7.63 -6.54 9.67
C ASP A 127 8.75 -5.51 9.91
N VAL A 128 9.35 -5.50 11.11
CA VAL A 128 10.52 -4.67 11.42
C VAL A 128 11.74 -5.19 10.66
N ALA A 129 11.92 -6.51 10.59
CA ALA A 129 13.01 -7.13 9.83
C ALA A 129 12.95 -6.81 8.32
N GLN A 130 11.75 -6.76 7.73
CA GLN A 130 11.59 -6.38 6.33
C GLN A 130 12.08 -4.94 6.05
N CYS A 131 11.82 -4.00 6.96
CA CYS A 131 12.33 -2.64 6.83
C CYS A 131 13.86 -2.60 6.95
N TYR A 132 14.46 -3.36 7.87
CA TYR A 132 15.92 -3.46 7.97
C TYR A 132 16.55 -4.01 6.68
N PHE A 133 15.94 -5.02 6.06
CA PHE A 133 16.41 -5.54 4.78
C PHE A 133 16.35 -4.48 3.67
N GLY A 134 15.32 -3.64 3.66
CA GLY A 134 15.21 -2.51 2.73
C GLY A 134 16.23 -1.39 2.98
N ILE A 135 16.77 -1.26 4.20
CA ILE A 135 17.77 -0.26 4.58
C ILE A 135 19.21 -0.77 4.44
N GLY A 136 19.44 -2.06 4.67
CA GLY A 136 20.77 -2.68 4.73
C GLY A 136 21.37 -3.12 3.40
N LYS A 137 20.75 -2.75 2.28
CA LYS A 137 21.25 -3.00 0.91
C LYS A 137 21.59 -1.69 0.23
#